data_AF-A0A1F3Y1M3-F1
#
_entry.id   AF-A0A1F3Y1M3-F1
#
_cell.length_a   1.000
_cell.length_b   1.000
_cell.length_c   1.000
_cell.angle_alpha   90.00
_cell.angle_beta   90.00
_cell.angle_gamma   90.00
#
_symmetry.space_group_name_H-M   'P 1'
#
loop_
_entity.id
_entity.type
_entity.pdbx_description
1 polymer ?
#
loop_
_entity_poly.entity_id
_entity_poly.type
_entity_poly.pdbx_seq_one_letter_code
_entity_poly.pdbx_strand_id
1 'polypeptide(L)'
;MIRRELPCLLTLILSVGAFSALSPIPAFESTAFAASGTPEAEQAKNELQRLSSLLQSTEKYTERVELARLFVLKQSIETVLASIEKYGMGHMQTIRDYQSLIVAFRFSGEFFTRVQTDNTRAAIQEALQISQHIAEARGFDDSPYTQITKSIFSQMKKLIDDLQGVALPPALLEKLYALRPGIGDVIAIASQGDRPKAFAAASALHSRIIALYPEFSTIAIANPAFEIILNIQGLNEFYAEFAQLPPTL
;
A
#
# COMPACT_ATOMS: atom_id res chain seq x y z
N MET A 1 58.51 -20.53 -31.57
CA MET A 1 59.28 -19.73 -30.60
C MET A 1 59.94 -18.56 -31.33
N ILE A 2 59.29 -17.39 -31.32
CA ILE A 2 59.84 -16.15 -31.88
C ILE A 2 59.66 -15.08 -30.80
N ARG A 3 60.78 -14.50 -30.38
CA ARG A 3 60.89 -13.34 -29.47
C ARG A 3 60.30 -12.10 -30.11
N ARG A 4 59.64 -11.25 -29.32
CA ARG A 4 59.72 -9.77 -29.42
C ARG A 4 59.43 -9.17 -28.05
N GLU A 5 60.50 -8.72 -27.41
CA GLU A 5 60.47 -7.67 -26.38
C GLU A 5 60.73 -6.30 -27.03
N LEU A 6 60.47 -5.24 -26.24
CA LEU A 6 60.84 -3.81 -26.36
C LEU A 6 59.69 -2.86 -26.83
N PRO A 7 59.75 -1.54 -26.50
CA PRO A 7 59.55 -0.91 -25.18
C PRO A 7 58.73 0.42 -25.32
N CYS A 8 58.87 1.33 -24.34
CA CYS A 8 58.63 2.78 -24.41
C CYS A 8 57.23 3.35 -24.09
N LEU A 9 57.13 3.88 -22.85
CA LEU A 9 56.92 5.30 -22.54
C LEU A 9 56.28 6.17 -23.62
N LEU A 10 55.09 6.71 -23.34
CA LEU A 10 54.85 8.14 -23.55
C LEU A 10 53.76 8.67 -22.60
N THR A 11 54.21 9.62 -21.79
CA THR A 11 53.44 10.55 -20.96
C THR A 11 52.42 11.32 -21.79
N LEU A 12 51.15 11.37 -21.37
CA LEU A 12 50.25 12.45 -21.79
C LEU A 12 49.58 13.08 -20.56
N ILE A 13 49.89 14.36 -20.42
CA ILE A 13 49.38 15.32 -19.45
C ILE A 13 47.90 15.55 -19.75
N LEU A 14 47.03 15.35 -18.76
CA LEU A 14 45.65 15.86 -18.80
C LEU A 14 45.47 16.89 -17.69
N SER A 15 45.16 18.09 -18.17
CA SER A 15 44.92 19.34 -17.47
C SER A 15 43.85 19.21 -16.38
N VAL A 16 44.21 19.59 -15.16
CA VAL A 16 43.28 19.89 -14.07
C VAL A 16 42.59 21.21 -14.42
N GLY A 17 41.39 21.11 -14.99
CA GLY A 17 40.48 22.24 -15.14
C GLY A 17 39.91 22.64 -13.79
N ALA A 18 40.10 23.91 -13.43
CA ALA A 18 39.58 24.54 -12.23
C ALA A 18 38.06 24.39 -12.13
N PHE A 19 37.60 23.59 -11.17
CA PHE A 19 36.20 23.59 -10.74
C PHE A 19 35.98 24.85 -9.90
N SER A 20 35.25 25.80 -10.47
CA SER A 20 34.70 26.94 -9.74
C SER A 20 33.89 26.45 -8.54
N ALA A 21 34.20 27.03 -7.38
CA ALA A 21 33.45 26.86 -6.15
C ALA A 21 32.00 27.30 -6.36
N LEU A 22 31.10 26.32 -6.55
CA LEU A 22 29.68 26.53 -6.35
C LEU A 22 29.50 26.90 -4.88
N SER A 23 28.98 28.11 -4.66
CA SER A 23 28.56 28.53 -3.33
C SER A 23 27.63 27.46 -2.74
N PRO A 24 27.81 27.06 -1.48
CA PRO A 24 26.89 26.12 -0.85
C PRO A 24 25.48 26.71 -0.91
N ILE A 25 24.58 25.99 -1.59
CA ILE A 25 23.16 26.25 -1.50
C ILE A 25 22.85 26.18 0.00
N PRO A 26 22.26 27.23 0.61
CA PRO A 26 21.89 27.16 2.01
C PRO A 26 20.99 25.94 2.16
N ALA A 27 21.38 25.02 3.07
CA ALA A 27 20.51 23.94 3.46
C ALA A 27 19.17 24.59 3.84
N PHE A 28 18.12 24.30 3.07
CA PHE A 28 16.77 24.60 3.53
C PHE A 28 16.61 23.76 4.78
N GLU A 29 16.84 24.39 5.93
CA GLU A 29 16.38 23.87 7.20
C GLU A 29 14.88 23.71 7.03
N SER A 30 14.48 22.48 6.73
CA SER A 30 13.12 22.00 6.87
C SER A 30 12.78 22.24 8.32
N THR A 31 12.25 23.43 8.61
CA THR A 31 11.57 23.74 9.85
C THR A 31 10.56 22.63 9.99
N ALA A 32 10.87 21.67 10.86
CA ALA A 32 9.97 20.61 11.22
C ALA A 32 8.73 21.33 11.75
N PHE A 33 7.71 21.43 10.91
CA PHE A 33 6.35 21.76 11.30
C PHE A 33 5.89 20.60 12.18
N ALA A 34 6.43 20.53 13.39
CA ALA A 34 5.96 19.68 14.47
C ALA A 34 4.65 20.26 14.99
N ALA A 35 3.63 20.24 14.13
CA ALA A 35 2.26 20.60 14.42
C ALA A 35 1.47 19.38 14.96
N SER A 36 2.17 18.42 15.57
CA SER A 36 1.58 17.18 16.10
C SER A 36 0.66 17.40 17.29
N GLY A 37 0.62 18.62 17.86
CA GLY A 37 -0.26 19.01 18.97
C GLY A 37 -1.24 20.14 18.63
N THR A 38 -1.56 20.35 17.35
CA THR A 38 -2.65 21.27 16.99
C THR A 38 -4.01 20.65 17.34
N PRO A 39 -5.04 21.46 17.70
CA PRO A 39 -6.38 20.93 17.96
C PRO A 39 -6.94 20.09 16.80
N GLU A 40 -6.61 20.47 15.57
CA GLU A 40 -6.97 19.71 14.37
C GLU A 40 -6.30 18.33 14.32
N ALA A 41 -4.99 18.25 14.60
CA ALA A 41 -4.27 16.97 14.63
C ALA A 41 -4.81 16.04 15.72
N GLU A 42 -5.13 16.58 16.90
CA GLU A 42 -5.71 15.80 18.00
C GLU A 42 -7.12 15.29 17.67
N GLN A 43 -7.98 16.13 17.10
CA GLN A 43 -9.29 15.68 16.62
C GLN A 43 -9.14 14.55 15.59
N ALA A 44 -8.24 14.72 14.62
CA ALA A 44 -8.03 13.73 13.58
C ALA A 44 -7.50 12.39 14.13
N LYS A 45 -6.56 12.42 15.09
CA LYS A 45 -6.11 11.22 15.80
C LYS A 45 -7.26 10.54 16.55
N ASN A 46 -8.11 11.31 17.23
CA ASN A 46 -9.26 10.75 17.95
C ASN A 46 -10.25 10.05 17.00
N GLU A 47 -10.54 10.64 15.85
CA GLU A 47 -11.39 10.04 14.81
C GLU A 47 -10.77 8.74 14.28
N LEU A 48 -9.47 8.73 13.97
CA LEU A 48 -8.74 7.54 13.50
C LEU A 48 -8.67 6.44 14.57
N GLN A 49 -8.42 6.79 15.82
CA GLN A 49 -8.43 5.84 16.94
C GLN A 49 -9.82 5.25 17.16
N ARG A 50 -10.87 6.08 17.05
CA ARG A 50 -12.25 5.62 17.12
C ARG A 50 -12.56 4.64 15.98
N LEU A 51 -12.17 4.96 14.75
CA LEU A 51 -12.28 4.04 13.61
C LEU A 51 -11.59 2.70 13.88
N SER A 52 -10.35 2.72 14.37
CA SER A 52 -9.60 1.50 14.69
C SER A 52 -10.32 0.65 15.74
N SER A 53 -10.83 1.29 16.81
CA SER A 53 -11.61 0.62 17.86
C SER A 53 -12.90 -0.01 17.32
N LEU A 54 -13.61 0.69 16.44
CA LEU A 54 -14.83 0.18 15.81
C LEU A 54 -14.52 -1.06 14.96
N LEU A 55 -13.48 -1.01 14.11
CA LEU A 55 -13.05 -2.17 13.32
C LEU A 55 -12.56 -3.33 14.20
N GLN A 56 -11.90 -3.06 15.32
CA GLN A 56 -11.50 -4.10 16.26
C GLN A 56 -12.71 -4.79 16.90
N SER A 57 -13.78 -4.04 17.18
CA SER A 57 -15.00 -4.60 17.76
C SER A 57 -15.75 -5.55 16.81
N THR A 58 -15.54 -5.44 15.49
CA THR A 58 -16.15 -6.29 14.47
C THR A 58 -15.38 -7.59 14.22
N GLU A 59 -14.09 -7.66 14.54
CA GLU A 59 -13.22 -8.82 14.27
C GLU A 59 -13.77 -10.13 14.86
N LYS A 60 -14.27 -10.08 16.09
CA LYS A 60 -14.84 -11.27 16.78
C LYS A 60 -16.07 -11.87 16.08
N TYR A 61 -16.68 -11.12 15.17
CA TYR A 61 -17.87 -11.53 14.41
C TYR A 61 -17.58 -11.69 12.92
N THR A 62 -16.31 -11.62 12.53
CA THR A 62 -15.89 -11.63 11.13
C THR A 62 -15.21 -12.94 10.81
N GLU A 63 -15.59 -13.56 9.68
CA GLU A 63 -14.97 -14.78 9.21
C GLU A 63 -13.52 -14.55 8.76
N ARG A 64 -12.70 -15.60 8.78
CA ARG A 64 -11.27 -15.49 8.46
C ARG A 64 -11.00 -14.87 7.08
N VAL A 65 -11.83 -15.17 6.09
CA VAL A 65 -11.68 -14.62 4.73
C VAL A 65 -11.81 -13.10 4.75
N GLU A 66 -12.71 -12.59 5.57
CA GLU A 66 -13.05 -11.18 5.70
C GLU A 66 -12.13 -10.44 6.70
N LEU A 67 -11.47 -11.16 7.62
CA LEU A 67 -10.44 -10.58 8.50
C LEU A 67 -9.31 -9.92 7.70
N ALA A 68 -8.99 -10.45 6.52
CA ALA A 68 -7.97 -9.89 5.64
C ALA A 68 -8.29 -8.44 5.25
N ARG A 69 -9.58 -8.14 5.01
CA ARG A 69 -10.05 -6.80 4.65
C ARG A 69 -10.06 -5.86 5.85
N LEU A 70 -10.50 -6.35 7.02
CA LEU A 70 -10.38 -5.57 8.27
C LEU A 70 -8.94 -5.19 8.56
N PHE A 71 -8.00 -6.11 8.35
CA PHE A 71 -6.58 -5.88 8.61
C PHE A 71 -6.02 -4.76 7.71
N VAL A 72 -6.34 -4.77 6.40
CA VAL A 72 -5.92 -3.71 5.47
C VAL A 72 -6.50 -2.34 5.87
N LEU A 73 -7.76 -2.29 6.30
CA LEU A 73 -8.38 -1.04 6.78
C LEU A 73 -7.70 -0.52 8.04
N LYS A 74 -7.41 -1.39 9.01
CA LYS A 74 -6.67 -1.04 10.23
C LYS A 74 -5.26 -0.55 9.93
N GLN A 75 -4.51 -1.25 9.08
CA GLN A 75 -3.17 -0.84 8.67
C GLN A 75 -3.19 0.53 7.99
N SER A 76 -4.22 0.82 7.19
CA SER A 76 -4.40 2.14 6.56
C SER A 76 -4.58 3.23 7.62
N ILE A 77 -5.39 2.98 8.66
CA ILE A 77 -5.58 3.92 9.78
C ILE A 77 -4.27 4.15 10.54
N GLU A 78 -3.54 3.09 10.87
CA GLU A 78 -2.26 3.15 11.56
C GLU A 78 -1.21 3.92 10.76
N THR A 79 -1.19 3.74 9.44
CA THR A 79 -0.31 4.49 8.54
C THR A 79 -0.60 5.99 8.60
N VAL A 80 -1.88 6.39 8.60
CA VAL A 80 -2.25 7.81 8.73
C VAL A 80 -1.83 8.36 10.09
N LEU A 81 -2.11 7.64 11.18
CA LEU A 81 -1.70 8.02 12.54
C LEU A 81 -0.19 8.26 12.62
N ALA A 82 0.60 7.30 12.13
CA ALA A 82 2.06 7.41 12.12
C ALA A 82 2.56 8.61 11.28
N SER A 83 1.91 8.90 10.15
CA SER A 83 2.26 10.05 9.32
C SER A 83 1.90 11.39 9.98
N ILE A 84 0.78 11.48 10.71
CA ILE A 84 0.44 12.67 11.50
C ILE A 84 1.50 12.91 12.58
N GLU A 85 1.89 11.86 13.30
CA GLU A 85 2.90 11.95 14.36
C GLU A 85 4.27 12.36 13.81
N LYS A 86 4.68 11.77 12.69
CA LYS A 86 6.01 11.98 12.12
C LYS A 86 6.15 13.27 11.32
N TYR A 87 5.11 13.64 10.56
CA TYR A 87 5.19 14.71 9.57
C TYR A 87 4.20 15.86 9.79
N GLY A 88 3.17 15.67 10.62
CA GLY A 88 2.08 16.63 10.81
C GLY A 88 1.00 16.54 9.72
N MET A 89 -0.11 17.26 9.94
CA MET A 89 -1.32 17.18 9.10
C MET A 89 -1.15 17.71 7.68
N GLY A 90 -0.43 18.84 7.52
CA GLY A 90 -0.27 19.51 6.24
C GLY A 90 0.79 18.90 5.32
N HIS A 91 1.49 17.85 5.77
CA HIS A 91 2.56 17.25 4.99
C HIS A 91 2.01 16.40 3.84
N MET A 92 2.64 16.48 2.66
CA MET A 92 2.19 15.78 1.46
C MET A 92 2.07 14.26 1.66
N GLN A 93 2.95 13.65 2.47
CA GLN A 93 2.85 12.22 2.78
C GLN A 93 1.58 11.90 3.58
N THR A 94 1.28 12.67 4.63
CA THR A 94 0.06 12.51 5.44
C THR A 94 -1.19 12.65 4.58
N ILE A 95 -1.20 13.61 3.66
CA ILE A 95 -2.29 13.82 2.69
C ILE A 95 -2.50 12.59 1.80
N ARG A 96 -1.41 12.01 1.27
CA ARG A 96 -1.46 10.77 0.46
C ARG A 96 -1.96 9.56 1.25
N ASP A 97 -1.57 9.47 2.51
CA ASP A 97 -1.99 8.37 3.39
C ASP A 97 -3.49 8.50 3.71
N TYR A 98 -4.00 9.72 3.96
CA TYR A 98 -5.44 9.99 4.06
C TYR A 98 -6.19 9.61 2.79
N GLN A 99 -5.69 10.00 1.62
CA GLN A 99 -6.32 9.65 0.35
C GLN A 99 -6.42 8.12 0.19
N SER A 100 -5.37 7.40 0.58
CA SER A 100 -5.33 5.94 0.56
C SER A 100 -6.35 5.32 1.53
N LEU A 101 -6.46 5.86 2.74
CA LEU A 101 -7.48 5.46 3.73
C LEU A 101 -8.91 5.65 3.21
N ILE A 102 -9.21 6.82 2.66
CA ILE A 102 -10.55 7.15 2.14
C ILE A 102 -10.93 6.22 0.99
N VAL A 103 -9.99 5.98 0.07
CA VAL A 103 -10.13 5.00 -1.01
C VAL A 103 -10.39 3.60 -0.46
N ALA A 104 -9.63 3.18 0.57
CA ALA A 104 -9.81 1.88 1.20
C ALA A 104 -11.23 1.69 1.75
N PHE A 105 -11.77 2.68 2.47
CA PHE A 105 -13.14 2.64 2.99
C PHE A 105 -14.21 2.71 1.90
N ARG A 106 -14.03 3.60 0.90
CA ARG A 106 -15.00 3.80 -0.19
C ARG A 106 -15.24 2.53 -1.00
N PHE A 107 -14.20 1.76 -1.28
CA PHE A 107 -14.31 0.47 -1.97
C PHE A 107 -14.31 -0.72 -1.01
N SER A 108 -14.94 -0.56 0.16
CA SER A 108 -15.21 -1.65 1.10
C SER A 108 -16.71 -1.79 1.44
N GLY A 109 -17.60 -1.20 0.64
CA GLY A 109 -19.05 -1.23 0.85
C GLY A 109 -19.68 -2.64 0.76
N GLU A 110 -19.27 -3.46 -0.21
CA GLU A 110 -19.71 -4.85 -0.32
C GLU A 110 -19.17 -5.66 0.86
N PHE A 111 -17.89 -5.48 1.18
CA PHE A 111 -17.28 -6.05 2.37
C PHE A 111 -18.10 -5.74 3.64
N PHE A 112 -18.39 -4.47 3.90
CA PHE A 112 -19.18 -4.04 5.05
C PHE A 112 -20.58 -4.65 5.06
N THR A 113 -21.21 -4.79 3.89
CA THR A 113 -22.51 -5.45 3.75
C THR A 113 -22.43 -6.92 4.17
N ARG A 114 -21.37 -7.64 3.80
CA ARG A 114 -21.18 -9.05 4.17
C ARG A 114 -20.92 -9.25 5.66
N VAL A 115 -20.13 -8.37 6.28
CA VAL A 115 -19.80 -8.48 7.72
C VAL A 115 -20.82 -7.81 8.64
N GLN A 116 -21.87 -7.21 8.08
CA GLN A 116 -22.94 -6.58 8.84
C GLN A 116 -23.90 -7.62 9.43
N THR A 117 -23.85 -7.73 10.75
CA THR A 117 -24.74 -8.54 11.59
C THR A 117 -25.41 -7.64 12.61
N ASP A 118 -26.36 -8.16 13.40
CA ASP A 118 -26.97 -7.39 14.49
C ASP A 118 -25.93 -6.92 15.52
N ASN A 119 -24.83 -7.66 15.69
CA ASN A 119 -23.76 -7.33 16.64
C ASN A 119 -22.75 -6.31 16.09
N THR A 120 -22.63 -6.17 14.77
CA THR A 120 -21.63 -5.29 14.12
C THR A 120 -22.23 -4.07 13.44
N ARG A 121 -23.56 -4.05 13.23
CA ARG A 121 -24.27 -3.00 12.49
C ARG A 121 -23.96 -1.59 12.98
N ALA A 122 -24.09 -1.36 14.29
CA ALA A 122 -23.85 -0.04 14.86
C ALA A 122 -22.38 0.41 14.66
N ALA A 123 -21.43 -0.50 14.87
CA ALA A 123 -20.01 -0.20 14.72
C ALA A 123 -19.64 0.10 13.26
N ILE A 124 -20.18 -0.65 12.31
CA ILE A 124 -19.96 -0.44 10.86
C ILE A 124 -20.58 0.88 10.42
N GLN A 125 -21.81 1.18 10.86
CA GLN A 125 -22.47 2.44 10.51
C GLN A 125 -21.70 3.65 11.01
N GLU A 126 -21.23 3.62 12.27
CA GLU A 126 -20.41 4.70 12.83
C GLU A 126 -19.07 4.79 12.10
N ALA A 127 -18.43 3.67 11.76
CA ALA A 127 -17.17 3.68 11.03
C ALA A 127 -17.31 4.31 9.63
N LEU A 128 -18.40 3.99 8.91
CA LEU A 128 -18.70 4.61 7.62
C LEU A 128 -18.98 6.11 7.75
N GLN A 129 -19.67 6.54 8.81
CA GLN A 129 -19.93 7.96 9.08
C GLN A 129 -18.63 8.73 9.36
N ILE A 130 -17.74 8.19 10.21
CA ILE A 130 -16.45 8.84 10.49
C ILE A 130 -15.60 8.89 9.22
N SER A 131 -15.55 7.81 8.43
CA SER A 131 -14.80 7.81 7.17
C SER A 131 -15.33 8.83 6.17
N GLN A 132 -16.66 8.99 6.08
CA GLN A 132 -17.27 10.00 5.22
C GLN A 132 -16.95 11.42 5.70
N HIS A 133 -17.04 11.67 7.00
CA HIS A 133 -16.65 12.95 7.60
C HIS A 133 -15.18 13.29 7.31
N ILE A 134 -14.26 12.33 7.44
CA ILE A 134 -12.85 12.51 7.09
C ILE A 134 -12.70 12.87 5.61
N ALA A 135 -13.42 12.20 4.70
CA ALA A 135 -13.35 12.48 3.28
C ALA A 135 -13.80 13.91 2.94
N GLU A 136 -14.93 14.34 3.51
CA GLU A 136 -15.49 15.68 3.35
C GLU A 136 -14.56 16.76 3.92
N ALA A 137 -14.07 16.57 5.15
CA ALA A 137 -13.17 17.51 5.82
C ALA A 137 -11.85 17.71 5.06
N ARG A 138 -11.43 16.72 4.27
CA ARG A 138 -10.18 16.76 3.48
C ARG A 138 -10.38 17.11 2.01
N GLY A 139 -11.63 17.27 1.55
CA GLY A 139 -11.95 17.64 0.17
C GLY A 139 -11.61 16.55 -0.86
N PHE A 140 -11.67 15.28 -0.48
CA PHE A 140 -11.39 14.15 -1.39
C PHE A 140 -12.68 13.62 -2.02
N ASP A 141 -13.15 14.29 -3.08
CA ASP A 141 -14.32 13.82 -3.84
C ASP A 141 -13.96 12.75 -4.89
N ASP A 142 -12.82 12.86 -5.57
CA ASP A 142 -12.46 11.96 -6.67
C ASP A 142 -11.30 11.00 -6.36
N SER A 143 -11.47 9.75 -6.78
CA SER A 143 -10.48 8.68 -6.64
C SER A 143 -9.78 8.41 -7.98
N PRO A 144 -8.45 8.56 -8.09
CA PRO A 144 -7.73 8.31 -9.34
C PRO A 144 -7.57 6.80 -9.60
N TYR A 145 -8.53 6.21 -10.32
CA TYR A 145 -8.65 4.76 -10.59
C TYR A 145 -7.35 4.05 -10.99
N THR A 146 -6.59 4.59 -11.95
CA THR A 146 -5.35 3.95 -12.43
C THR A 146 -4.24 3.97 -11.38
N GLN A 147 -4.25 4.97 -10.50
CA GLN A 147 -3.32 5.05 -9.37
C GLN A 147 -3.65 3.99 -8.31
N ILE A 148 -4.93 3.65 -8.13
CA ILE A 148 -5.37 2.60 -7.20
C ILE A 148 -4.84 1.24 -7.65
N THR A 149 -5.07 0.85 -8.91
CA THR A 149 -4.54 -0.40 -9.45
C THR A 149 -3.02 -0.45 -9.27
N LYS A 150 -2.30 0.59 -9.71
CA LYS A 150 -0.84 0.65 -9.54
C LYS A 150 -0.41 0.50 -8.08
N SER A 151 -1.08 1.21 -7.15
CA SER A 151 -0.76 1.22 -5.72
C SER A 151 -0.92 -0.17 -5.12
N ILE A 152 -2.08 -0.81 -5.32
CA ILE A 152 -2.39 -2.15 -4.79
C ILE A 152 -1.35 -3.17 -5.25
N PHE A 153 -1.07 -3.24 -6.55
CA PHE A 153 -0.12 -4.21 -7.09
C PHE A 153 1.33 -3.89 -6.68
N SER A 154 1.69 -2.62 -6.50
CA SER A 154 2.99 -2.25 -5.95
C SER A 154 3.16 -2.69 -4.48
N GLN A 155 2.11 -2.54 -3.68
CA GLN A 155 2.10 -3.02 -2.29
C GLN A 155 2.19 -4.54 -2.22
N MET A 156 1.42 -5.27 -3.03
CA MET A 156 1.53 -6.74 -3.11
C MET A 156 2.91 -7.20 -3.56
N LYS A 157 3.53 -6.50 -4.53
CA LYS A 157 4.93 -6.77 -4.93
C LYS A 157 5.87 -6.68 -3.73
N LYS A 158 5.79 -5.57 -2.99
CA LYS A 158 6.62 -5.33 -1.80
C LYS A 158 6.40 -6.41 -0.75
N LEU A 159 5.14 -6.75 -0.44
CA LEU A 159 4.82 -7.81 0.51
C LEU A 159 5.39 -9.17 0.10
N ILE A 160 5.34 -9.51 -1.18
CA ILE A 160 5.97 -10.73 -1.71
C ILE A 160 7.49 -10.67 -1.56
N ASP A 161 8.11 -9.50 -1.77
CA ASP A 161 9.53 -9.31 -1.56
C ASP A 161 9.92 -9.42 -0.06
N ASP A 162 9.07 -8.93 0.84
CA ASP A 162 9.25 -9.00 2.30
C ASP A 162 9.12 -10.45 2.84
N LEU A 163 8.53 -11.38 2.08
CA LEU A 163 8.54 -12.81 2.42
C LEU A 163 9.93 -13.45 2.24
N GLN A 164 10.88 -12.75 1.62
CA GLN A 164 12.23 -13.26 1.46
C GLN A 164 12.91 -13.41 2.82
N GLY A 165 13.21 -14.66 3.19
CA GLY A 165 13.82 -14.99 4.48
C GLY A 165 12.82 -15.29 5.59
N VAL A 166 11.51 -15.24 5.30
CA VAL A 166 10.47 -15.68 6.23
C VAL A 166 10.21 -17.18 6.05
N ALA A 167 10.01 -17.89 7.16
CA ALA A 167 9.76 -19.34 7.15
C ALA A 167 8.37 -19.66 6.56
N LEU A 168 8.35 -20.08 5.29
CA LEU A 168 7.18 -20.56 4.56
C LEU A 168 7.45 -21.93 3.93
N PRO A 169 6.40 -22.74 3.66
CA PRO A 169 6.54 -23.92 2.83
C PRO A 169 7.19 -23.56 1.47
N PRO A 170 8.28 -24.22 1.04
CA PRO A 170 9.00 -23.85 -0.18
C PRO A 170 8.12 -23.80 -1.43
N ALA A 171 7.18 -24.74 -1.55
CA ALA A 171 6.23 -24.78 -2.66
C ALA A 171 5.30 -23.55 -2.72
N LEU A 172 4.89 -23.02 -1.56
CA LEU A 172 4.07 -21.81 -1.51
C LEU A 172 4.89 -20.57 -1.85
N LEU A 173 6.13 -20.51 -1.36
CA LEU A 173 7.04 -19.40 -1.66
C LEU A 173 7.36 -19.32 -3.16
N GLU A 174 7.58 -20.45 -3.81
CA GLU A 174 7.78 -20.53 -5.27
C GLU A 174 6.56 -20.00 -6.03
N LYS A 175 5.35 -20.42 -5.66
CA LYS A 175 4.10 -19.93 -6.26
C LYS A 175 3.92 -18.42 -6.10
N LEU A 176 4.24 -17.88 -4.92
CA LEU A 176 4.18 -16.44 -4.65
C LEU A 176 5.19 -15.68 -5.51
N TYR A 177 6.42 -16.16 -5.63
CA TYR A 177 7.42 -15.53 -6.51
C TYR A 177 7.07 -15.62 -8.00
N ALA A 178 6.37 -16.68 -8.42
CA ALA A 178 5.86 -16.80 -9.78
C ALA A 178 4.78 -15.74 -10.13
N LEU A 179 4.24 -15.01 -9.15
CA LEU A 179 3.34 -13.88 -9.39
C LEU A 179 4.08 -12.60 -9.79
N ARG A 180 5.37 -12.45 -9.42
CA ARG A 180 6.15 -11.21 -9.60
C ARG A 180 6.14 -10.67 -11.04
N PRO A 181 6.34 -11.48 -12.10
CA PRO A 181 6.30 -10.96 -13.47
C PRO A 181 4.94 -10.34 -13.82
N GLY A 182 3.85 -11.05 -13.52
CA GLY A 182 2.49 -10.54 -13.78
C GLY A 182 2.16 -9.28 -12.98
N ILE A 183 2.63 -9.20 -11.73
CA ILE A 183 2.51 -7.97 -10.93
C ILE A 183 3.27 -6.82 -11.60
N GLY A 184 4.49 -7.07 -12.09
CA GLY A 184 5.29 -6.10 -12.83
C GLY A 184 4.58 -5.57 -14.08
N ASP A 185 3.97 -6.46 -14.86
CA ASP A 185 3.21 -6.09 -16.06
C ASP A 185 2.01 -5.21 -15.72
N VAL A 186 1.23 -5.58 -14.70
CA VAL A 186 0.09 -4.76 -14.24
C VAL A 186 0.53 -3.37 -13.81
N ILE A 187 1.62 -3.26 -13.04
CA ILE A 187 2.17 -1.97 -12.60
C ILE A 187 2.62 -1.12 -13.80
N ALA A 188 3.28 -1.75 -14.79
CA ALA A 188 3.78 -1.07 -15.98
C ALA A 188 2.62 -0.52 -16.82
N ILE A 189 1.59 -1.34 -17.09
CA ILE A 189 0.40 -0.93 -17.86
C ILE A 189 -0.39 0.15 -17.10
N ALA A 190 -0.63 -0.03 -15.80
CA ALA A 190 -1.33 0.96 -14.99
C ALA A 190 -0.60 2.31 -14.95
N SER A 191 0.73 2.30 -14.98
CA SER A 191 1.55 3.52 -15.04
C SER A 191 1.43 4.27 -16.36
N GLN A 192 1.00 3.62 -17.44
CA GLN A 192 0.72 4.24 -18.74
C GLN A 192 -0.68 4.87 -18.79
N GLY A 193 -1.53 4.65 -17.78
CA GLY A 193 -2.90 5.14 -17.75
C GLY A 193 -3.89 4.35 -18.61
N ASP A 194 -3.47 3.22 -19.21
CA ASP A 194 -4.35 2.35 -20.02
C ASP A 194 -5.25 1.52 -19.10
N ARG A 195 -6.37 2.12 -18.69
CA ARG A 195 -7.34 1.54 -17.74
C ARG A 195 -7.83 0.15 -18.22
N PRO A 196 -8.38 -0.03 -19.45
CA PRO A 196 -8.89 -1.34 -19.87
C PRO A 196 -7.84 -2.45 -19.85
N LYS A 197 -6.61 -2.18 -20.32
CA LYS A 197 -5.55 -3.19 -20.29
C LYS A 197 -5.07 -3.48 -18.88
N ALA A 198 -4.98 -2.47 -18.02
CA ALA A 198 -4.60 -2.66 -16.62
C ALA A 198 -5.61 -3.58 -15.90
N PHE A 199 -6.92 -3.37 -16.10
CA PHE A 199 -7.96 -4.24 -15.55
C PHE A 199 -7.89 -5.67 -16.10
N ALA A 200 -7.71 -5.85 -17.40
CA ALA A 200 -7.59 -7.18 -18.00
C ALA A 200 -6.39 -7.96 -17.43
N ALA A 201 -5.23 -7.31 -17.34
CA ALA A 201 -4.02 -7.92 -16.78
C ALA A 201 -4.17 -8.24 -15.27
N ALA A 202 -4.77 -7.32 -14.52
CA ALA A 202 -4.98 -7.47 -13.09
C ALA A 202 -6.04 -8.53 -12.76
N SER A 203 -7.08 -8.69 -13.58
CA SER A 203 -8.09 -9.75 -13.43
C SER A 203 -7.46 -11.15 -13.55
N ALA A 204 -6.60 -11.37 -14.54
CA ALA A 204 -5.89 -12.64 -14.69
C ALA A 204 -5.00 -12.94 -13.47
N LEU A 205 -4.34 -11.91 -12.93
CA LEU A 205 -3.50 -12.03 -11.75
C LEU A 205 -4.31 -12.28 -10.47
N HIS A 206 -5.47 -11.63 -10.33
CA HIS A 206 -6.40 -11.82 -9.23
C HIS A 206 -6.84 -13.29 -9.11
N SER A 207 -7.23 -13.93 -10.21
CA SER A 207 -7.60 -15.36 -10.20
C SER A 207 -6.44 -16.27 -9.76
N ARG A 208 -5.20 -15.92 -10.14
CA ARG A 208 -4.00 -16.67 -9.71
C ARG A 208 -3.75 -16.52 -8.22
N ILE A 209 -4.01 -15.35 -7.64
CA ILE A 209 -3.87 -15.10 -6.20
C ILE A 209 -4.95 -15.87 -5.43
N ILE A 210 -6.21 -15.85 -5.89
CA ILE A 210 -7.31 -16.62 -5.27
C ILE A 210 -6.96 -18.11 -5.19
N ALA A 211 -6.34 -18.67 -6.23
CA ALA A 211 -5.94 -20.08 -6.25
C ALA A 211 -4.96 -20.45 -5.12
N LEU A 212 -4.29 -19.48 -4.49
CA LEU A 212 -3.38 -19.69 -3.36
C LEU A 212 -4.07 -19.63 -1.98
N TYR A 213 -5.33 -19.18 -1.91
CA TYR A 213 -6.04 -19.01 -0.64
C TYR A 213 -6.15 -20.27 0.21
N PRO A 214 -6.37 -21.47 -0.37
CA PRO A 214 -6.32 -22.71 0.40
C PRO A 214 -4.98 -22.89 1.12
N GLU A 215 -3.87 -22.57 0.46
CA GLU A 215 -2.53 -22.67 1.05
C GLU A 215 -2.30 -21.56 2.10
N PHE A 216 -2.76 -20.34 1.84
CA PHE A 216 -2.71 -19.23 2.82
C PHE A 216 -3.44 -19.59 4.12
N SER A 217 -4.56 -20.31 4.03
CA SER A 217 -5.36 -20.73 5.19
C SER A 217 -4.61 -21.71 6.11
N THR A 218 -3.58 -22.39 5.60
CA THR A 218 -2.75 -23.33 6.40
C THR A 218 -1.70 -22.63 7.24
N ILE A 219 -1.41 -21.35 6.98
CA ILE A 219 -0.43 -20.58 7.73
C ILE A 219 -0.98 -20.29 9.12
N ALA A 220 -0.24 -20.74 10.14
CA ALA A 220 -0.59 -20.50 11.54
C ALA A 220 -0.42 -19.04 11.91
N ILE A 221 -1.28 -18.53 12.81
CA ILE A 221 -1.25 -17.14 13.29
C ILE A 221 0.13 -16.75 13.86
N ALA A 222 0.79 -17.69 14.55
CA ALA A 222 2.12 -17.46 15.12
C ALA A 222 3.26 -17.43 14.09
N ASN A 223 3.00 -17.72 12.81
CA ASN A 223 4.02 -17.67 11.77
C ASN A 223 4.28 -16.20 11.38
N PRO A 224 5.55 -15.75 11.29
CA PRO A 224 5.86 -14.36 10.89
C PRO A 224 5.35 -13.97 9.49
N ALA A 225 5.06 -14.92 8.60
CA ALA A 225 4.45 -14.67 7.29
C ALA A 225 2.94 -14.43 7.36
N PHE A 226 2.28 -14.74 8.49
CA PHE A 226 0.82 -14.72 8.60
C PHE A 226 0.25 -13.35 8.23
N GLU A 227 0.76 -12.27 8.83
CA GLU A 227 0.29 -10.90 8.56
C GLU A 227 0.56 -10.47 7.11
N ILE A 228 1.73 -10.84 6.56
CA ILE A 228 2.09 -10.51 5.18
C ILE A 228 1.12 -11.18 4.19
N ILE A 229 0.81 -12.45 4.41
CA ILE A 229 -0.12 -13.20 3.57
C ILE A 229 -1.56 -12.68 3.72
N LEU A 230 -1.95 -12.33 4.95
CA LEU A 230 -3.24 -11.72 5.22
C LEU A 230 -3.38 -10.38 4.47
N ASN A 231 -2.32 -9.57 4.42
CA ASN A 231 -2.28 -8.34 3.64
C ASN A 231 -2.42 -8.59 2.13
N ILE A 232 -1.70 -9.58 1.59
CA ILE A 232 -1.81 -9.93 0.16
C ILE A 232 -3.26 -10.34 -0.17
N GLN A 233 -3.88 -11.16 0.67
CA GLN A 233 -5.27 -11.55 0.52
C GLN A 233 -6.20 -10.33 0.58
N GLY A 234 -6.06 -9.47 1.60
CA GLY A 234 -6.91 -8.29 1.79
C GLY A 234 -6.81 -7.29 0.64
N LEU A 235 -5.60 -7.08 0.10
CA LEU A 235 -5.37 -6.22 -1.07
C LEU A 235 -5.98 -6.82 -2.35
N ASN A 236 -5.93 -8.14 -2.51
CA ASN A 236 -6.53 -8.80 -3.66
C ASN A 236 -8.07 -8.75 -3.63
N GLU A 237 -8.66 -8.93 -2.46
CA GLU A 237 -10.10 -8.78 -2.23
C GLU A 237 -10.56 -7.32 -2.39
N PHE A 238 -9.76 -6.36 -1.90
CA PHE A 238 -9.99 -4.94 -2.15
C PHE A 238 -10.01 -4.61 -3.64
N TYR A 239 -9.04 -5.16 -4.39
CA TYR A 239 -8.99 -4.97 -5.83
C TYR A 239 -10.23 -5.56 -6.52
N ALA A 240 -10.71 -6.72 -6.08
CA ALA A 240 -11.89 -7.37 -6.65
C ALA A 240 -13.12 -6.46 -6.56
N GLU A 241 -13.37 -5.88 -5.39
CA GLU A 241 -14.48 -4.95 -5.15
C GLU A 241 -14.31 -3.66 -5.96
N PHE A 242 -13.11 -3.08 -5.96
CA PHE A 242 -12.78 -1.92 -6.77
C PHE A 242 -13.02 -2.17 -8.28
N ALA A 243 -12.71 -3.36 -8.77
CA ALA A 243 -12.83 -3.72 -10.19
C ALA A 243 -14.27 -3.91 -10.68
N GLN A 244 -15.24 -4.04 -9.77
CA GLN A 244 -16.65 -4.14 -10.13
C GLN A 244 -17.26 -2.79 -10.53
N LEU A 245 -16.57 -1.68 -10.25
CA LEU A 245 -17.08 -0.36 -10.59
C LEU A 245 -16.99 -0.08 -12.09
N PRO A 246 -18.05 0.49 -12.69
CA PRO A 246 -18.10 0.73 -14.12
C PRO A 246 -16.93 1.63 -14.55
N PRO A 247 -16.32 1.36 -15.72
CA PRO A 247 -15.18 2.13 -16.23
C PRO A 247 -15.51 3.58 -16.61
N THR A 248 -16.77 4.01 -16.47
CA THR A 248 -17.31 5.28 -16.94
C THR A 248 -17.46 6.36 -15.86
N LEU A 249 -17.03 6.09 -14.62
CA LEU A 249 -16.75 7.13 -13.63
C LEU A 249 -15.32 7.65 -13.83
#